data_AF-A0A645CMQ3-F1
#
_entry.id   AF-A0A645CMQ3-F1
#
_cell.length_a   1.000
_cell.length_b   1.000
_cell.length_c   1.000
_cell.angle_alpha   90.00
_cell.angle_beta   90.00
_cell.angle_gamma   90.00
#
_symmetry.space_group_name_H-M   'P 1'
#
loop_
_entity.id
_entity.type
_entity.pdbx_description
1 polymer ?
#
loop_
_entity_poly.entity_id
_entity_poly.type
_entity_poly.pdbx_seq_one_letter_code
_entity_poly.pdbx_strand_id
1 'polypeptide(L)'
;MKFNINVDAIKLNNRIISFMYGFEYNSKYLSLRIAHDDDFYFLSPGELVFKKKIEECFSSQIGVFDFGLGYEPYKAKWTDDYKRAYNTIMPSDNLLSRLIFYIKFWTRIKLIIALKKNKRIYNFKKYYLGKIKYFFTSKNISDKITRIKRAVERDGLLSIIAKSFITSTGKIFSHKQYLILEKNIEIVELPQSNMQVKEAEMDDLDALSKAMNESPSSIVRRFINKYKCYITLHDGKIIHYCWIDCSSIEISNIKLNILFGKSEVHIYEAFVEKKYKNNYEYILSNVFNLLYRNSFRKCYITVNSSEKSFENEIYKKIFHPRYKVFEKRLLNTVKHNIVELK
;
A
#
# COMPACT_ATOMS: atom_id res chain seq x y z
N MET A 1 -9.05 -42.74 14.53
CA MET A 1 -9.42 -41.30 14.43
C MET A 1 -8.56 -40.66 13.36
N LYS A 2 -9.14 -39.90 12.44
CA LYS A 2 -8.40 -39.26 11.34
C LYS A 2 -7.95 -37.86 11.78
N PHE A 3 -6.66 -37.58 11.64
CA PHE A 3 -6.07 -36.27 11.86
C PHE A 3 -5.94 -35.60 10.49
N ASN A 4 -6.71 -34.54 10.24
CA ASN A 4 -6.68 -33.85 8.96
C ASN A 4 -5.92 -32.54 9.10
N ILE A 5 -5.03 -32.27 8.16
CA ILE A 5 -4.27 -31.02 8.08
C ILE A 5 -4.93 -30.15 7.02
N ASN A 6 -5.24 -28.91 7.38
CA ASN A 6 -5.90 -27.95 6.51
C ASN A 6 -5.01 -26.71 6.32
N VAL A 7 -4.85 -26.31 5.06
CA VAL A 7 -4.22 -25.04 4.66
C VAL A 7 -5.23 -24.28 3.81
N ASP A 8 -5.80 -23.23 4.38
CA ASP A 8 -6.78 -22.38 3.74
C ASP A 8 -6.10 -21.08 3.31
N ALA A 9 -6.34 -20.60 2.10
CA ALA A 9 -5.69 -19.40 1.59
C ALA A 9 -6.64 -18.51 0.79
N ILE A 10 -6.50 -17.20 0.95
CA ILE A 10 -7.15 -16.21 0.11
C ILE A 10 -6.15 -15.77 -0.97
N LYS A 11 -6.60 -15.85 -2.21
CA LYS A 11 -5.86 -15.40 -3.38
C LYS A 11 -6.50 -14.15 -3.97
N LEU A 12 -5.67 -13.23 -4.41
CA LEU A 12 -6.04 -12.11 -5.27
C LEU A 12 -5.16 -12.20 -6.52
N ASN A 13 -5.77 -12.34 -7.71
CA ASN A 13 -5.06 -12.53 -8.98
C ASN A 13 -3.94 -13.59 -8.87
N ASN A 14 -4.28 -14.77 -8.35
CA ASN A 14 -3.36 -15.89 -8.12
C ASN A 14 -2.23 -15.66 -7.08
N ARG A 15 -2.07 -14.45 -6.51
CA ARG A 15 -1.18 -14.17 -5.37
C ARG A 15 -1.88 -14.51 -4.06
N ILE A 16 -1.23 -15.29 -3.20
CA ILE A 16 -1.72 -15.57 -1.84
C ILE A 16 -1.51 -14.32 -0.99
N ILE A 17 -2.60 -13.71 -0.52
CA ILE A 17 -2.57 -12.50 0.33
C ILE A 17 -2.81 -12.83 1.81
N SER A 18 -3.35 -14.01 2.12
CA SER A 18 -3.44 -14.54 3.47
C SER A 18 -3.62 -16.05 3.46
N PHE A 19 -3.11 -16.71 4.50
CA PHE A 19 -3.33 -18.13 4.71
C PHE A 19 -3.56 -18.42 6.19
N MET A 20 -4.26 -19.52 6.44
CA MET A 20 -4.39 -20.14 7.74
C MET A 20 -4.02 -21.61 7.65
N TYR A 21 -3.36 -22.09 8.70
CA TYR A 21 -2.93 -23.47 8.86
C TYR A 21 -3.47 -23.99 10.19
N GLY A 22 -4.10 -25.15 10.14
CA GLY A 22 -4.71 -25.78 11.30
C GLY A 22 -4.97 -27.26 11.09
N PHE A 23 -5.50 -27.89 12.13
CA PHE A 23 -5.81 -29.31 12.12
C PHE A 23 -7.22 -29.57 12.60
N GLU A 24 -7.83 -30.59 12.03
CA GLU A 24 -9.08 -31.13 12.53
C GLU A 24 -8.81 -32.47 13.24
N TYR A 25 -9.33 -32.57 14.47
CA TYR A 25 -9.26 -33.78 15.28
C TYR A 25 -10.43 -33.83 16.26
N ASN A 26 -11.14 -34.95 16.32
CA ASN A 26 -12.22 -35.20 17.28
C ASN A 26 -13.28 -34.08 17.31
N SER A 27 -13.84 -33.74 16.14
CA SER A 27 -14.84 -32.68 15.96
C SER A 27 -14.40 -31.29 16.47
N LYS A 28 -13.07 -31.06 16.46
CA LYS A 28 -12.45 -29.80 16.86
C LYS A 28 -11.44 -29.37 15.81
N TYR A 29 -11.48 -28.09 15.46
CA TYR A 29 -10.48 -27.45 14.61
C TYR A 29 -9.51 -26.66 15.49
N LEU A 30 -8.20 -26.94 15.40
CA LEU A 30 -7.14 -26.19 16.06
C LEU A 30 -6.46 -25.26 15.06
N SER A 31 -6.69 -23.96 15.20
CA SER A 31 -5.98 -22.91 14.46
C SER A 31 -4.58 -22.74 15.01
N LEU A 32 -3.56 -23.13 14.23
CA LEU A 32 -2.17 -22.97 14.65
C LEU A 32 -1.57 -21.64 14.23
N ARG A 33 -1.70 -21.31 12.96
CA ARG A 33 -1.00 -20.16 12.38
C ARG A 33 -1.84 -19.48 11.35
N ILE A 34 -1.88 -18.17 11.46
CA ILE A 34 -2.38 -17.28 10.44
C ILE A 34 -1.25 -16.35 10.01
N ALA A 35 -1.20 -16.05 8.72
CA ALA A 35 -0.37 -14.98 8.23
C ALA A 35 -1.08 -14.25 7.09
N HIS A 36 -0.64 -13.05 6.83
CA HIS A 36 -1.07 -12.27 5.69
C HIS A 36 0.12 -11.54 5.09
N ASP A 37 -0.08 -11.12 3.85
CA ASP A 37 0.79 -10.19 3.18
C ASP A 37 0.56 -8.78 3.76
N ASP A 38 1.62 -8.21 4.34
CA ASP A 38 1.60 -6.88 4.97
C ASP A 38 1.19 -5.78 3.99
N ASP A 39 1.39 -5.98 2.69
CA ASP A 39 0.98 -5.04 1.65
C ASP A 39 -0.56 -4.88 1.60
N PHE A 40 -1.30 -5.90 2.05
CA PHE A 40 -2.75 -5.95 2.09
C PHE A 40 -3.32 -5.79 3.50
N TYR A 41 -2.49 -5.45 4.50
CA TYR A 41 -2.89 -5.38 5.92
C TYR A 41 -4.17 -4.57 6.17
N PHE A 42 -4.36 -3.46 5.46
CA PHE A 42 -5.52 -2.56 5.63
C PHE A 42 -6.86 -3.17 5.19
N LEU A 43 -6.84 -4.28 4.46
CA LEU A 43 -8.02 -5.08 4.13
C LEU A 43 -8.33 -6.14 5.18
N SER A 44 -7.49 -6.28 6.21
CA SER A 44 -7.59 -7.34 7.22
C SER A 44 -7.78 -8.76 6.63
N PRO A 45 -7.00 -9.19 5.62
CA PRO A 45 -7.26 -10.44 4.91
C PRO A 45 -7.17 -11.67 5.85
N GLY A 46 -6.39 -11.60 6.93
CA GLY A 46 -6.39 -12.63 7.97
C GLY A 46 -7.72 -12.76 8.73
N GLU A 47 -8.41 -11.65 9.04
CA GLU A 47 -9.75 -11.71 9.65
C GLU A 47 -10.75 -12.34 8.69
N LEU A 48 -10.60 -12.13 7.37
CA LEU A 48 -11.45 -12.73 6.35
C LEU A 48 -11.25 -14.25 6.24
N VAL A 49 -10.00 -14.74 6.27
CA VAL A 49 -9.72 -16.20 6.30
C VAL A 49 -10.33 -16.82 7.55
N PHE A 50 -10.16 -16.18 8.72
CA PHE A 50 -10.74 -16.67 9.97
C PHE A 50 -12.24 -16.82 9.89
N LYS A 51 -12.93 -15.75 9.46
CA LYS A 51 -14.40 -15.75 9.35
C LYS A 51 -14.87 -16.94 8.50
N LYS A 52 -14.28 -17.09 7.31
CA LYS A 52 -14.68 -18.14 6.37
C LYS A 52 -14.41 -19.54 6.90
N LYS A 53 -13.26 -19.75 7.56
CA LYS A 53 -12.97 -21.07 8.11
C LYS A 53 -13.86 -21.41 9.31
N ILE A 54 -14.18 -20.43 10.16
CA ILE A 54 -15.12 -20.65 11.27
C ILE A 54 -16.50 -21.05 10.72
N GLU A 55 -17.00 -20.34 9.70
CA GLU A 55 -18.26 -20.69 9.00
C GLU A 55 -18.22 -22.13 8.44
N GLU A 56 -17.14 -22.49 7.75
CA GLU A 56 -16.94 -23.82 7.17
C GLU A 56 -16.87 -24.91 8.24
N CYS A 57 -16.15 -24.69 9.34
CA CYS A 57 -16.03 -25.65 10.43
C CYS A 57 -17.40 -26.00 11.02
N PHE A 58 -18.21 -24.99 11.37
CA PHE A 58 -19.53 -25.24 11.95
C PHE A 58 -20.50 -25.85 10.94
N SER A 59 -20.42 -25.46 9.66
CA SER A 59 -21.20 -26.09 8.58
C SER A 59 -20.84 -27.57 8.38
N SER A 60 -19.59 -27.93 8.68
CA SER A 60 -19.07 -29.30 8.60
C SER A 60 -19.21 -30.08 9.90
N GLN A 61 -20.06 -29.64 10.82
CA GLN A 61 -20.33 -30.28 12.12
C GLN A 61 -19.11 -30.37 13.06
N ILE A 62 -18.10 -29.51 12.88
CA ILE A 62 -17.04 -29.32 13.87
C ILE A 62 -17.64 -28.50 15.02
N GLY A 63 -17.70 -29.09 16.21
CA GLY A 63 -18.34 -28.47 17.38
C GLY A 63 -17.49 -27.39 18.05
N VAL A 64 -16.17 -27.38 17.85
CA VAL A 64 -15.26 -26.43 18.51
C VAL A 64 -14.21 -25.88 17.55
N PHE A 65 -14.13 -24.56 17.47
CA PHE A 65 -13.00 -23.85 16.87
C PHE A 65 -12.05 -23.35 17.96
N ASP A 66 -10.84 -23.89 18.02
CA ASP A 66 -9.82 -23.56 19.02
C ASP A 66 -8.75 -22.64 18.43
N PHE A 67 -8.67 -21.42 18.95
CA PHE A 67 -7.67 -20.42 18.57
C PHE A 67 -6.26 -20.70 19.13
N GLY A 68 -6.08 -21.79 19.88
CA GLY A 68 -4.83 -22.17 20.50
C GLY A 68 -4.42 -21.28 21.66
N LEU A 69 -3.19 -21.48 22.12
CA LEU A 69 -2.67 -20.83 23.32
C LEU A 69 -2.43 -19.32 23.14
N GLY A 70 -2.51 -18.61 24.26
CA GLY A 70 -2.12 -17.20 24.36
C GLY A 70 -3.26 -16.21 24.14
N TYR A 71 -3.22 -15.13 24.92
CA TYR A 71 -4.17 -14.03 24.83
C TYR A 71 -3.82 -13.12 23.64
N GLU A 72 -4.73 -13.04 22.68
CA GLU A 72 -4.67 -12.12 21.56
C GLU A 72 -6.03 -11.41 21.45
N PRO A 73 -6.07 -10.07 21.46
CA PRO A 73 -7.34 -9.34 21.49
C PRO A 73 -8.33 -9.70 20.38
N TYR A 74 -7.87 -10.16 19.22
CA TYR A 74 -8.78 -10.57 18.14
C TYR A 74 -9.53 -11.86 18.46
N LYS A 75 -8.98 -12.77 19.28
CA LYS A 75 -9.65 -14.03 19.66
C LYS A 75 -10.91 -13.75 20.48
N ALA A 76 -10.84 -12.76 21.37
CA ALA A 76 -11.96 -12.30 22.19
C ALA A 76 -13.08 -11.62 21.38
N LYS A 77 -12.86 -11.29 20.09
CA LYS A 77 -13.94 -10.82 19.21
C LYS A 77 -14.87 -11.95 18.77
N TRP A 78 -14.43 -13.20 18.85
CA TRP A 78 -15.14 -14.36 18.31
C TRP A 78 -15.86 -15.18 19.36
N THR A 79 -15.40 -15.15 20.61
CA THR A 79 -15.97 -15.91 21.72
C THR A 79 -15.52 -15.33 23.05
N ASP A 80 -16.38 -15.45 24.06
CA ASP A 80 -16.08 -15.17 25.46
C ASP A 80 -15.58 -16.43 26.21
N ASP A 81 -15.69 -17.61 25.60
CA ASP A 81 -15.25 -18.87 26.20
C ASP A 81 -13.73 -19.00 26.17
N TYR A 82 -13.16 -19.44 27.29
CA TYR A 82 -11.74 -19.75 27.38
C TYR A 82 -11.48 -20.98 28.26
N LYS A 83 -10.43 -21.72 27.91
CA LYS A 83 -9.90 -22.80 28.74
C LYS A 83 -8.54 -22.40 29.29
N ARG A 84 -8.29 -22.76 30.55
CA ARG A 84 -6.98 -22.55 31.19
C ARG A 84 -6.04 -23.67 30.75
N ALA A 85 -4.91 -23.29 30.17
CA ALA A 85 -3.82 -24.21 29.89
C ALA A 85 -2.77 -24.08 31.00
N TYR A 86 -2.42 -25.21 31.62
CA TYR A 86 -1.38 -25.29 32.64
C TYR A 86 -0.14 -25.92 32.02
N ASN A 87 1.02 -25.34 32.32
CA ASN A 87 2.31 -25.91 31.92
C ASN A 87 2.96 -26.55 33.15
N THR A 88 3.15 -27.86 33.11
CA THR A 88 3.80 -28.61 34.18
C THR A 88 5.23 -28.95 33.74
N ILE A 89 6.21 -28.59 34.57
CA ILE A 89 7.61 -28.94 34.32
C ILE A 89 8.07 -29.83 35.46
N MET A 90 8.57 -31.02 35.12
CA MET A 90 9.03 -32.02 36.08
C MET A 90 10.56 -32.11 35.96
N PRO A 91 11.34 -31.67 36.97
CA PRO A 91 12.78 -31.87 36.97
C PRO A 91 13.11 -33.36 37.15
N SER A 92 14.24 -33.80 36.63
CA SER A 92 14.79 -35.12 36.93
C SER A 92 15.08 -35.26 38.43
N ASP A 93 15.09 -36.51 38.92
CA ASP A 93 15.30 -36.83 40.34
C ASP A 93 16.78 -36.72 40.76
N ASN A 94 17.36 -35.55 40.49
CA ASN A 94 18.71 -35.18 40.90
C ASN A 94 18.61 -33.86 41.67
N LEU A 95 19.22 -33.80 42.85
CA LEU A 95 19.27 -32.61 43.70
C LEU A 95 19.76 -31.38 42.94
N LEU A 96 20.80 -31.53 42.11
CA LEU A 96 21.35 -30.44 41.30
C LEU A 96 20.33 -29.95 40.26
N SER A 97 19.64 -30.87 39.59
CA SER A 97 18.58 -30.55 38.62
C SER A 97 17.40 -29.84 39.28
N ARG A 98 16.98 -30.29 40.47
CA ARG A 98 15.94 -29.63 41.27
C ARG A 98 16.36 -28.21 41.67
N LEU A 99 17.58 -28.03 42.18
CA LEU A 99 18.08 -26.72 42.60
C LEU A 99 18.16 -25.73 41.41
N ILE A 100 18.78 -26.14 40.30
CA ILE A 100 18.88 -25.32 39.08
C ILE A 100 17.49 -24.99 38.55
N PHE A 101 16.58 -25.96 38.55
CA PHE A 101 15.20 -25.76 38.15
C PHE A 101 14.53 -24.69 39.01
N TYR A 102 14.58 -24.81 40.35
CA TYR A 102 13.96 -23.82 41.24
C TYR A 102 14.56 -22.42 41.03
N ILE A 103 15.88 -22.27 41.03
CA ILE A 103 16.53 -20.96 40.87
C ILE A 103 16.14 -20.33 39.52
N LYS A 104 16.30 -21.08 38.42
CA LYS A 104 16.02 -20.58 37.07
C LYS A 104 14.53 -20.31 36.86
N PHE A 105 13.66 -21.20 37.37
CA PHE A 105 12.21 -21.05 37.26
C PHE A 105 11.74 -19.84 38.05
N TRP A 106 12.16 -19.71 39.31
CA TRP A 106 11.70 -18.63 40.19
C TRP A 106 12.17 -17.26 39.70
N THR A 107 13.46 -17.13 39.37
CA THR A 107 14.02 -15.87 38.84
C THR A 107 13.40 -15.49 37.50
N ARG A 108 13.36 -16.43 36.54
CA ARG A 108 12.82 -16.16 35.19
C ARG A 108 11.33 -15.90 35.22
N ILE A 109 10.54 -16.66 35.99
CA ILE A 109 9.09 -16.49 36.03
C ILE A 109 8.70 -15.24 36.77
N LYS A 110 9.29 -14.94 37.94
CA LYS A 110 9.02 -13.66 38.61
C LYS A 110 9.34 -12.48 37.71
N LEU A 111 10.46 -12.54 37.00
CA LEU A 111 10.87 -11.49 36.08
C LEU A 111 9.91 -11.40 34.88
N ILE A 112 9.54 -12.50 34.23
CA ILE A 112 8.56 -12.50 33.13
C ILE A 112 7.18 -12.02 33.61
N ILE A 113 6.71 -12.44 34.78
CA ILE A 113 5.43 -12.01 35.34
C ILE A 113 5.49 -10.51 35.65
N ALA A 114 6.54 -10.02 36.28
CA ALA A 114 6.72 -8.59 36.57
C ALA A 114 6.75 -7.76 35.28
N LEU A 115 7.49 -8.19 34.26
CA LEU A 115 7.53 -7.53 32.95
C LEU A 115 6.17 -7.58 32.23
N LYS A 116 5.44 -8.70 32.32
CA LYS A 116 4.10 -8.85 31.71
C LYS A 116 3.02 -8.06 32.44
N LYS A 117 3.16 -7.86 33.77
CA LYS A 117 2.23 -7.04 34.57
C LYS A 117 2.23 -5.58 34.10
N ASN A 118 3.37 -5.09 33.62
CA ASN A 118 3.46 -3.78 33.00
C ASN A 118 2.99 -3.83 31.53
N LYS A 119 1.75 -3.41 31.30
CA LYS A 119 1.12 -3.35 29.97
C LYS A 119 1.96 -2.56 28.95
N ARG A 120 2.69 -1.51 29.37
CA ARG A 120 3.56 -0.73 28.47
C ARG A 120 4.75 -1.54 27.97
N ILE A 121 5.44 -2.26 28.85
CA ILE A 121 6.60 -3.11 28.49
C ILE A 121 6.15 -4.27 27.60
N TYR A 122 5.05 -4.93 27.95
CA TYR A 122 4.47 -5.99 27.14
C TYR A 122 4.14 -5.49 25.72
N ASN A 123 3.44 -4.34 25.62
CA ASN A 123 3.11 -3.73 24.33
C ASN A 123 4.37 -3.28 23.56
N PHE A 124 5.38 -2.74 24.23
CA PHE A 124 6.65 -2.35 23.61
C PHE A 124 7.36 -3.57 22.99
N LYS A 125 7.52 -4.64 23.77
CA LYS A 125 8.11 -5.90 23.28
C LYS A 125 7.32 -6.49 22.11
N LYS A 126 5.98 -6.48 22.21
CA LYS A 126 5.09 -7.11 21.21
C LYS A 126 5.03 -6.32 19.90
N TYR A 127 4.86 -4.99 19.97
CA TYR A 127 4.54 -4.17 18.79
C TYR A 127 5.70 -3.32 18.26
N TYR A 128 6.70 -2.99 19.10
CA TYR A 128 7.76 -2.04 18.73
C TYR A 128 9.13 -2.69 18.58
N LEU A 129 9.49 -3.63 19.46
CA LEU A 129 10.84 -4.21 19.48
C LEU A 129 11.19 -4.95 18.17
N GLY A 130 10.21 -5.63 17.58
CA GLY A 130 10.35 -6.22 16.24
C GLY A 130 10.55 -5.16 15.15
N LYS A 131 9.80 -4.05 15.20
CA LYS A 131 9.93 -2.93 14.24
C LYS A 131 11.29 -2.24 14.35
N ILE A 132 11.78 -2.04 15.58
CA ILE A 132 13.11 -1.49 15.84
C ILE A 132 14.17 -2.43 15.27
N LYS A 133 14.12 -3.73 15.61
CA LYS A 133 15.05 -4.73 15.07
C LYS A 133 15.04 -4.74 13.54
N TYR A 134 13.86 -4.68 12.93
CA TYR A 134 13.69 -4.59 11.48
C TYR A 134 14.28 -3.31 10.89
N PHE A 135 14.14 -2.17 11.56
CA PHE A 135 14.75 -0.90 11.12
C PHE A 135 16.28 -1.00 11.01
N PHE A 136 16.90 -1.72 11.94
CA PHE A 136 18.35 -1.93 11.98
C PHE A 136 18.83 -3.15 11.16
N THR A 137 17.94 -3.87 10.46
CA THR A 137 18.40 -4.93 9.56
C THR A 137 19.14 -4.33 8.37
N SER A 138 20.28 -4.94 8.01
CA SER A 138 21.11 -4.52 6.88
C SER A 138 20.31 -4.39 5.58
N LYS A 139 19.35 -5.30 5.35
CA LYS A 139 18.45 -5.28 4.20
C LYS A 139 17.61 -3.99 4.15
N ASN A 140 16.94 -3.61 5.24
CA ASN A 140 16.09 -2.42 5.26
C ASN A 140 16.89 -1.12 5.16
N ILE A 141 18.09 -1.08 5.77
CA ILE A 141 19.02 0.05 5.62
C ILE A 141 19.46 0.17 4.16
N SER A 142 19.88 -0.93 3.54
CA SER A 142 20.26 -0.98 2.13
C SER A 142 19.11 -0.56 1.21
N ASP A 143 17.90 -1.07 1.45
CA ASP A 143 16.71 -0.72 0.68
C ASP A 143 16.40 0.78 0.81
N LYS A 144 16.51 1.37 2.02
CA LYS A 144 16.33 2.82 2.18
C LYS A 144 17.42 3.64 1.48
N ILE A 145 18.68 3.22 1.58
CA ILE A 145 19.79 3.91 0.92
C ILE A 145 19.59 3.87 -0.61
N THR A 146 19.23 2.72 -1.16
CA THR A 146 18.95 2.58 -2.60
C THR A 146 17.75 3.40 -3.03
N ARG A 147 16.68 3.47 -2.23
CA ARG A 147 15.53 4.36 -2.48
C ARG A 147 15.90 5.83 -2.46
N ILE A 148 16.74 6.26 -1.52
CA ILE A 148 17.24 7.63 -1.45
C ILE A 148 18.13 7.91 -2.66
N LYS A 149 19.05 7.01 -3.00
CA LYS A 149 19.93 7.16 -4.17
C LYS A 149 19.11 7.32 -5.46
N ARG A 150 18.10 6.48 -5.68
CA ARG A 150 17.20 6.60 -6.84
C ARG A 150 16.40 7.89 -6.82
N ALA A 151 15.90 8.31 -5.65
CA ALA A 151 15.22 9.60 -5.53
C ALA A 151 16.17 10.76 -5.88
N VAL A 152 17.43 10.68 -5.45
CA VAL A 152 18.47 11.69 -5.76
C VAL A 152 18.79 11.70 -7.25
N GLU A 153 18.90 10.54 -7.88
CA GLU A 153 19.10 10.41 -9.33
C GLU A 153 17.91 10.98 -10.13
N ARG A 154 16.69 10.79 -9.62
CA ARG A 154 15.44 11.22 -10.28
C ARG A 154 15.18 12.72 -10.11
N ASP A 155 15.17 13.19 -8.87
CA ASP A 155 14.69 14.52 -8.50
C ASP A 155 15.86 15.50 -8.21
N GLY A 156 17.07 14.99 -7.98
CA GLY A 156 18.22 15.77 -7.47
C GLY A 156 18.23 15.90 -5.94
N LEU A 157 19.42 15.99 -5.34
CA LEU A 157 19.57 16.03 -3.88
C LEU A 157 18.94 17.28 -3.24
N LEU A 158 19.12 18.44 -3.87
CA LEU A 158 18.56 19.71 -3.40
C LEU A 158 17.02 19.71 -3.40
N SER A 159 16.39 19.04 -4.37
CA SER A 159 14.93 19.00 -4.44
C SER A 159 14.32 18.11 -3.34
N ILE A 160 14.99 17.04 -2.93
CA ILE A 160 14.53 16.17 -1.83
C ILE A 160 14.56 16.95 -0.50
N ILE A 161 15.67 17.65 -0.25
CA ILE A 161 15.82 18.48 0.95
C ILE A 161 14.77 19.60 0.93
N ALA A 162 14.64 20.30 -0.21
CA ALA A 162 13.65 21.35 -0.38
C ALA A 162 12.22 20.81 -0.20
N LYS A 163 11.86 19.65 -0.75
CA LYS A 163 10.55 18.99 -0.55
C LYS A 163 10.27 18.74 0.93
N SER A 164 11.27 18.25 1.69
CA SER A 164 11.12 18.02 3.13
C SER A 164 10.90 19.31 3.93
N PHE A 165 11.62 20.39 3.58
CA PHE A 165 11.43 21.71 4.21
C PHE A 165 10.09 22.37 3.81
N ILE A 166 9.75 22.36 2.53
CA ILE A 166 8.52 22.95 1.97
C ILE A 166 7.29 22.23 2.52
N THR A 167 7.32 20.90 2.71
CA THR A 167 6.20 20.18 3.32
C THR A 167 5.98 20.54 4.80
N SER A 168 7.01 21.01 5.49
CA SER A 168 6.91 21.45 6.89
C SER A 168 6.38 22.87 6.99
N THR A 169 6.89 23.80 6.20
CA THR A 169 6.45 25.22 6.22
C THR A 169 5.14 25.46 5.46
N GLY A 170 4.90 24.72 4.37
CA GLY A 170 3.67 24.82 3.57
C GLY A 170 2.41 24.34 4.28
N LYS A 171 2.54 23.69 5.45
CA LYS A 171 1.40 23.39 6.35
C LYS A 171 0.86 24.63 7.05
N ILE A 172 1.66 25.68 7.20
CA ILE A 172 1.28 26.91 7.94
C ILE A 172 0.67 27.92 6.98
N PHE A 173 1.34 28.20 5.86
CA PHE A 173 0.83 29.09 4.84
C PHE A 173 1.33 28.65 3.47
N SER A 174 0.44 28.50 2.50
CA SER A 174 0.84 28.35 1.10
C SER A 174 -0.19 28.96 0.18
N HIS A 175 0.30 29.58 -0.89
CA HIS A 175 -0.51 30.00 -2.02
C HIS A 175 -0.02 29.24 -3.24
N LYS A 176 -0.90 28.42 -3.83
CA LYS A 176 -0.58 27.62 -5.01
C LYS A 176 -1.60 27.92 -6.09
N GLN A 177 -1.13 27.89 -7.33
CA GLN A 177 -1.97 28.08 -8.50
C GLN A 177 -1.84 26.84 -9.36
N TYR A 178 -2.95 26.22 -9.71
CA TYR A 178 -3.00 25.08 -10.62
C TYR A 178 -3.75 25.47 -11.88
N LEU A 179 -3.34 24.88 -12.99
CA LEU A 179 -4.11 24.91 -14.23
C LEU A 179 -4.62 23.50 -14.48
N ILE A 180 -5.92 23.38 -14.72
CA ILE A 180 -6.52 22.17 -15.24
C ILE A 180 -6.56 22.34 -16.75
N LEU A 181 -5.79 21.51 -17.43
CA LEU A 181 -5.72 21.48 -18.88
C LEU A 181 -6.60 20.35 -19.40
N GLU A 182 -7.27 20.57 -20.52
CA GLU A 182 -8.17 19.64 -21.20
C GLU A 182 -7.62 19.28 -22.58
N LYS A 183 -7.82 18.03 -22.99
CA LYS A 183 -7.54 17.54 -24.33
C LYS A 183 -8.63 16.58 -24.79
N ASN A 184 -9.14 16.81 -25.99
CA ASN A 184 -9.91 15.79 -26.71
C ASN A 184 -8.96 14.67 -27.16
N ILE A 185 -9.31 13.44 -26.81
CA ILE A 185 -8.54 12.26 -27.14
C ILE A 185 -8.98 11.79 -28.53
N GLU A 186 -8.02 11.70 -29.44
CA GLU A 186 -8.19 11.21 -30.80
C GLU A 186 -7.19 10.08 -31.04
N ILE A 187 -7.54 9.15 -31.93
CA ILE A 187 -6.60 8.11 -32.36
C ILE A 187 -5.56 8.76 -33.26
N VAL A 188 -4.29 8.50 -32.95
CA VAL A 188 -3.15 8.91 -33.77
C VAL A 188 -2.43 7.66 -34.24
N GLU A 189 -2.21 7.53 -35.55
CA GLU A 189 -1.35 6.49 -36.09
C GLU A 189 0.10 6.78 -35.70
N LEU A 190 0.72 5.82 -35.00
CA LEU A 190 2.08 5.95 -34.49
C LEU A 190 2.98 4.93 -35.19
N PRO A 191 4.24 5.30 -35.49
CA PRO A 191 5.20 4.35 -36.03
C PRO A 191 5.41 3.19 -35.05
N GLN A 192 5.67 2.00 -35.60
CA GLN A 192 6.02 0.83 -34.79
C GLN A 192 7.26 1.14 -33.94
N SER A 193 7.19 0.83 -32.66
CA SER A 193 8.33 0.91 -31.75
C SER A 193 8.37 -0.30 -30.83
N ASN A 194 9.51 -0.50 -30.18
CA ASN A 194 9.69 -1.54 -29.17
C ASN A 194 9.03 -1.19 -27.82
N MET A 195 8.33 -0.05 -27.73
CA MET A 195 7.63 0.36 -26.51
C MET A 195 6.25 -0.28 -26.46
N GLN A 196 5.92 -0.88 -25.33
CA GLN A 196 4.60 -1.48 -25.09
C GLN A 196 3.85 -0.67 -24.04
N VAL A 197 2.63 -0.25 -24.34
CA VAL A 197 1.74 0.41 -23.37
C VAL A 197 0.63 -0.54 -22.98
N LYS A 198 0.41 -0.69 -21.67
CA LYS A 198 -0.70 -1.48 -21.12
C LYS A 198 -1.29 -0.83 -19.88
N GLU A 199 -2.51 -1.23 -19.53
CA GLU A 199 -3.05 -0.99 -18.18
C GLU A 199 -2.27 -1.87 -17.21
N ALA A 200 -1.80 -1.31 -16.10
CA ALA A 200 -1.07 -2.03 -15.09
C ALA A 200 -2.03 -2.81 -14.19
N GLU A 201 -1.62 -4.01 -13.84
CA GLU A 201 -2.39 -4.91 -12.98
C GLU A 201 -1.68 -5.13 -11.63
N MET A 202 -2.31 -5.89 -10.73
CA MET A 202 -1.69 -6.27 -9.46
C MET A 202 -0.38 -7.04 -9.63
N ASP A 203 -0.21 -7.74 -10.75
CA ASP A 203 1.01 -8.47 -11.06
C ASP A 203 2.19 -7.53 -11.36
N ASP A 204 1.90 -6.27 -11.74
CA ASP A 204 2.91 -5.23 -11.96
C ASP A 204 3.31 -4.50 -10.65
N LEU A 205 2.75 -4.88 -9.50
CA LEU A 205 2.91 -4.17 -8.22
C LEU A 205 4.37 -3.99 -7.80
N ASP A 206 5.20 -5.04 -7.94
CA ASP A 206 6.61 -4.97 -7.56
C ASP A 206 7.41 -4.05 -8.49
N ALA A 207 7.10 -4.06 -9.78
CA ALA A 207 7.72 -3.19 -10.77
C ALA A 207 7.31 -1.73 -10.56
N LEU A 208 6.02 -1.49 -10.32
CA LEU A 208 5.47 -0.18 -9.97
C LEU A 208 6.06 0.35 -8.67
N SER A 209 6.13 -0.45 -7.61
CA SER A 209 6.75 -0.05 -6.34
C SER A 209 8.20 0.41 -6.53
N LYS A 210 8.96 -0.30 -7.37
CA LYS A 210 10.33 0.08 -7.72
C LYS A 210 10.39 1.37 -8.55
N ALA A 211 9.52 1.54 -9.54
CA ALA A 211 9.49 2.69 -10.43
C ALA A 211 8.99 3.97 -9.74
N MET A 212 7.95 3.86 -8.92
CA MET A 212 7.35 4.96 -8.16
C MET A 212 8.16 5.35 -6.93
N ASN A 213 8.97 4.42 -6.42
CA ASN A 213 9.64 4.53 -5.12
C ASN A 213 8.64 4.63 -3.95
N GLU A 214 7.50 3.94 -4.08
CA GLU A 214 6.43 3.88 -3.06
C GLU A 214 6.31 2.48 -2.44
N SER A 215 5.70 2.37 -1.26
CA SER A 215 5.38 1.06 -0.69
C SER A 215 4.28 0.37 -1.52
N PRO A 216 4.34 -0.96 -1.72
CA PRO A 216 3.30 -1.67 -2.46
C PRO A 216 1.91 -1.43 -1.86
N SER A 217 1.78 -1.39 -0.53
CA SER A 217 0.53 -1.03 0.16
C SER A 217 -0.10 0.31 -0.26
N SER A 218 0.70 1.32 -0.61
CA SER A 218 0.19 2.60 -1.14
C SER A 218 -0.45 2.41 -2.52
N ILE A 219 0.24 1.65 -3.38
CA ILE A 219 -0.20 1.34 -4.74
C ILE A 219 -1.46 0.46 -4.73
N VAL A 220 -1.51 -0.56 -3.86
CA VAL A 220 -2.69 -1.42 -3.71
C VAL A 220 -3.92 -0.60 -3.32
N ARG A 221 -3.77 0.40 -2.43
CA ARG A 221 -4.88 1.31 -2.08
C ARG A 221 -5.40 2.09 -3.28
N ARG A 222 -4.52 2.54 -4.18
CA ARG A 222 -4.93 3.26 -5.40
C ARG A 222 -5.81 2.37 -6.28
N PHE A 223 -5.40 1.14 -6.52
CA PHE A 223 -6.19 0.18 -7.28
C PHE A 223 -7.56 -0.14 -6.63
N ILE A 224 -7.61 -0.29 -5.30
CA ILE A 224 -8.88 -0.54 -4.58
C ILE A 224 -9.81 0.66 -4.65
N ASN A 225 -9.26 1.87 -4.65
CA ASN A 225 -10.01 3.10 -4.89
C ASN A 225 -10.42 3.27 -6.36
N LYS A 226 -10.24 2.23 -7.19
CA LYS A 226 -10.58 2.18 -8.62
C LYS A 226 -9.80 3.17 -9.48
N TYR A 227 -8.68 3.69 -8.99
CA TYR A 227 -7.73 4.39 -9.84
C TYR A 227 -7.08 3.38 -10.77
N LYS A 228 -6.90 3.78 -12.03
CA LYS A 228 -6.21 2.95 -13.02
C LYS A 228 -4.81 3.51 -13.25
N CYS A 229 -3.89 2.63 -13.58
CA CYS A 229 -2.52 3.01 -13.91
C CYS A 229 -2.21 2.49 -15.32
N TYR A 230 -1.65 3.33 -16.17
CA TYR A 230 -1.12 2.92 -17.46
C TYR A 230 0.39 2.99 -17.41
N ILE A 231 1.05 1.93 -17.85
CA ILE A 231 2.51 1.83 -17.86
C ILE A 231 3.02 1.66 -19.29
N THR A 232 4.19 2.23 -19.54
CA THR A 232 4.96 2.04 -20.76
C THR A 232 6.22 1.26 -20.43
N LEU A 233 6.41 0.14 -21.12
CA LEU A 233 7.54 -0.75 -21.00
C LEU A 233 8.50 -0.57 -22.17
N HIS A 234 9.80 -0.56 -21.88
CA HIS A 234 10.87 -0.71 -22.88
C HIS A 234 11.84 -1.75 -22.33
N ASP A 235 12.08 -2.82 -23.10
CA ASP A 235 12.87 -3.99 -22.67
C ASP A 235 12.41 -4.59 -21.33
N GLY A 236 11.09 -4.66 -21.13
CA GLY A 236 10.46 -5.19 -19.91
C GLY A 236 10.60 -4.31 -18.67
N LYS A 237 11.16 -3.09 -18.78
CA LYS A 237 11.27 -2.13 -17.67
C LYS A 237 10.25 -1.00 -17.82
N ILE A 238 9.63 -0.59 -16.71
CA ILE A 238 8.74 0.56 -16.68
C ILE A 238 9.57 1.84 -16.89
N ILE A 239 9.34 2.50 -18.01
CA ILE A 239 9.98 3.77 -18.37
C ILE A 239 9.05 4.97 -18.18
N HIS A 240 7.74 4.72 -18.16
CA HIS A 240 6.73 5.71 -17.88
C HIS A 240 5.53 5.05 -17.18
N TYR A 241 4.89 5.80 -16.29
CA TYR A 241 3.58 5.46 -15.76
C TYR A 241 2.72 6.71 -15.63
N CYS A 242 1.41 6.54 -15.76
CA CYS A 242 0.45 7.56 -15.37
C CYS A 242 -0.73 6.94 -14.63
N TRP A 243 -1.11 7.59 -13.53
CA TRP A 243 -2.30 7.25 -12.77
C TRP A 243 -3.45 8.15 -13.18
N ILE A 244 -4.61 7.52 -13.31
CA ILE A 244 -5.84 8.19 -13.67
C ILE A 244 -6.95 7.99 -12.65
N ASP A 245 -7.76 9.03 -12.48
CA ASP A 245 -9.07 8.99 -11.82
C ASP A 245 -10.18 9.20 -12.86
N CYS A 246 -11.19 8.34 -12.83
CA CYS A 246 -12.37 8.42 -13.69
C CYS A 246 -13.58 9.06 -12.97
N SER A 247 -13.43 9.42 -11.69
CA SER A 247 -14.52 9.83 -10.82
C SER A 247 -14.48 11.32 -10.50
N SER A 248 -13.28 11.88 -10.29
CA SER A 248 -13.13 13.27 -9.84
C SER A 248 -11.76 13.86 -10.18
N ILE A 249 -11.65 15.19 -10.09
CA ILE A 249 -10.35 15.89 -10.05
C ILE A 249 -10.03 16.20 -8.60
N GLU A 250 -8.97 15.59 -8.07
CA GLU A 250 -8.44 15.91 -6.75
C GLU A 250 -7.15 16.72 -6.88
N ILE A 251 -7.11 17.89 -6.24
CA ILE A 251 -5.92 18.76 -6.19
C ILE A 251 -5.55 18.99 -4.73
N SER A 252 -4.36 18.54 -4.30
CA SER A 252 -3.84 18.79 -2.94
C SER A 252 -4.78 18.39 -1.80
N ASN A 253 -5.44 17.23 -1.94
CA ASN A 253 -6.47 16.71 -1.04
C ASN A 253 -7.81 17.47 -1.04
N ILE A 254 -8.02 18.33 -2.05
CA ILE A 254 -9.31 18.97 -2.30
C ILE A 254 -9.95 18.24 -3.46
N LYS A 255 -11.04 17.54 -3.20
CA LYS A 255 -11.91 17.04 -4.26
C LYS A 255 -12.64 18.22 -4.85
N LEU A 256 -12.30 18.57 -6.08
CA LEU A 256 -13.08 19.55 -6.82
C LEU A 256 -14.36 18.87 -7.27
N ASN A 257 -15.51 19.51 -7.03
CA ASN A 257 -16.81 19.04 -7.51
C ASN A 257 -16.96 19.32 -9.02
N ILE A 258 -15.99 18.90 -9.81
CA ILE A 258 -16.09 18.85 -11.27
C ILE A 258 -16.60 17.45 -11.59
N LEU A 259 -17.89 17.36 -11.92
CA LEU A 259 -18.51 16.09 -12.29
C LEU A 259 -17.99 15.66 -13.66
N PHE A 260 -17.38 14.46 -13.71
CA PHE A 260 -16.95 13.88 -14.97
C PHE A 260 -18.08 13.15 -15.68
N GLY A 261 -18.13 13.34 -17.00
CA GLY A 261 -18.84 12.43 -17.88
C GLY A 261 -18.21 11.03 -17.85
N LYS A 262 -18.98 10.00 -18.19
CA LYS A 262 -18.49 8.59 -18.24
C LYS A 262 -17.30 8.38 -19.20
N SER A 263 -17.11 9.29 -20.14
CA SER A 263 -16.03 9.27 -21.15
C SER A 263 -14.89 10.22 -20.84
N GLU A 264 -14.81 10.73 -19.61
CA GLU A 264 -13.80 11.70 -19.19
C GLU A 264 -12.86 11.07 -18.16
N VAL A 265 -11.60 11.51 -18.17
CA VAL A 265 -10.57 10.98 -17.29
C VAL A 265 -9.61 12.08 -16.83
N HIS A 266 -9.08 11.95 -15.62
CA HIS A 266 -8.06 12.85 -15.07
C HIS A 266 -6.74 12.12 -14.88
N ILE A 267 -5.67 12.59 -15.49
CA ILE A 267 -4.30 12.20 -15.13
C ILE A 267 -3.88 13.05 -13.94
N TYR A 268 -3.78 12.44 -12.76
CA TYR A 268 -3.40 13.15 -11.52
C TYR A 268 -1.91 12.97 -11.18
N GLU A 269 -1.27 11.95 -11.72
CA GLU A 269 0.15 11.69 -11.51
C GLU A 269 0.73 11.01 -12.75
N ALA A 270 1.89 11.48 -13.21
CA ALA A 270 2.61 10.88 -14.31
C ALA A 270 4.11 11.03 -14.10
N PHE A 271 4.86 10.09 -14.65
CA PHE A 271 6.31 10.06 -14.56
C PHE A 271 6.90 9.49 -15.83
N VAL A 272 7.96 10.11 -16.34
CA VAL A 272 8.80 9.57 -17.41
C VAL A 272 10.26 9.54 -16.97
N GLU A 273 10.94 8.43 -17.27
CA GLU A 273 12.36 8.30 -16.98
C GLU A 273 13.18 9.29 -17.83
N LYS A 274 14.19 9.94 -17.22
CA LYS A 274 14.92 11.08 -17.79
C LYS A 274 15.47 10.82 -19.21
N LYS A 275 15.94 9.60 -19.48
CA LYS A 275 16.47 9.20 -20.80
C LYS A 275 15.43 9.16 -21.91
N TYR A 276 14.14 9.07 -21.60
CA TYR A 276 13.04 9.03 -22.58
C TYR A 276 12.25 10.35 -22.66
N LYS A 277 12.76 11.43 -22.07
CA LYS A 277 12.10 12.75 -22.13
C LYS A 277 11.83 13.20 -23.56
N ASN A 278 12.78 13.01 -24.47
CA ASN A 278 12.62 13.38 -25.88
C ASN A 278 11.53 12.58 -26.60
N ASN A 279 11.15 11.41 -26.07
CA ASN A 279 10.13 10.54 -26.63
C ASN A 279 8.79 10.69 -25.90
N TYR A 280 8.65 11.67 -25.01
CA TYR A 280 7.50 11.75 -24.12
C TYR A 280 6.18 11.99 -24.85
N GLU A 281 6.17 12.80 -25.92
CA GLU A 281 4.97 13.03 -26.74
C GLU A 281 4.50 11.74 -27.43
N TYR A 282 5.44 10.91 -27.89
CA TYR A 282 5.15 9.60 -28.46
C TYR A 282 4.58 8.63 -27.41
N ILE A 283 5.17 8.63 -26.21
CA ILE A 283 4.70 7.81 -25.08
C ILE A 283 3.27 8.21 -24.70
N LEU A 284 3.00 9.51 -24.54
CA LEU A 284 1.67 10.03 -24.22
C LEU A 284 0.65 9.70 -25.32
N SER A 285 1.03 9.82 -26.59
CA SER A 285 0.15 9.45 -27.71
C SER A 285 -0.26 7.98 -27.66
N ASN A 286 0.65 7.07 -27.30
CA ASN A 286 0.30 5.65 -27.10
C ASN A 286 -0.66 5.44 -25.92
N VAL A 287 -0.47 6.16 -24.81
CA VAL A 287 -1.40 6.12 -23.67
C VAL A 287 -2.77 6.65 -24.08
N PHE A 288 -2.84 7.77 -24.82
CA PHE A 288 -4.09 8.33 -25.34
C PHE A 288 -4.80 7.38 -26.29
N ASN A 289 -4.09 6.70 -27.18
CA ASN A 289 -4.67 5.66 -28.03
C ASN A 289 -5.31 4.54 -27.20
N LEU A 290 -4.67 4.09 -26.11
CA LEU A 290 -5.22 3.07 -25.23
C LEU A 290 -6.45 3.58 -24.45
N LEU A 291 -6.39 4.81 -23.93
CA LEU A 291 -7.54 5.47 -23.30
C LEU A 291 -8.73 5.60 -24.27
N TYR A 292 -8.46 5.97 -25.52
CA TYR A 292 -9.49 6.07 -26.56
C TYR A 292 -10.19 4.73 -26.82
N ARG A 293 -9.41 3.64 -26.88
CA ARG A 293 -9.94 2.28 -27.03
C ARG A 293 -10.80 1.86 -25.83
N ASN A 294 -10.45 2.36 -24.63
CA ASN A 294 -11.25 2.21 -23.41
C ASN A 294 -12.43 3.19 -23.32
N SER A 295 -12.88 3.76 -24.44
CA SER A 295 -14.03 4.67 -24.56
C SER A 295 -13.88 6.03 -23.87
N PHE A 296 -12.68 6.42 -23.47
CA PHE A 296 -12.42 7.79 -23.04
C PHE A 296 -12.30 8.71 -24.27
N ARG A 297 -12.83 9.92 -24.16
CA ARG A 297 -12.89 10.93 -25.22
C ARG A 297 -12.28 12.25 -24.80
N LYS A 298 -12.20 12.52 -23.49
CA LYS A 298 -11.56 13.71 -22.94
C LYS A 298 -10.63 13.35 -21.81
N CYS A 299 -9.45 13.96 -21.81
CA CYS A 299 -8.46 13.85 -20.76
C CYS A 299 -8.24 15.21 -20.12
N TYR A 300 -8.24 15.23 -18.80
CA TYR A 300 -7.85 16.38 -18.00
C TYR A 300 -6.51 16.10 -17.34
N ILE A 301 -5.72 17.14 -17.12
CA ILE A 301 -4.51 17.07 -16.32
C ILE A 301 -4.35 18.31 -15.47
N THR A 302 -3.88 18.11 -14.23
CA THR A 302 -3.62 19.22 -13.31
C THR A 302 -2.13 19.51 -13.29
N VAL A 303 -1.75 20.74 -13.63
CA VAL A 303 -0.37 21.21 -13.53
C VAL A 303 -0.25 22.32 -12.50
N ASN A 304 0.76 22.22 -11.63
CA ASN A 304 1.09 23.32 -10.73
C ASN A 304 1.81 24.43 -11.51
N SER A 305 1.21 25.62 -11.55
CA SER A 305 1.73 26.76 -12.32
C SER A 305 3.08 27.25 -11.81
N SER A 306 3.39 27.06 -10.52
CA SER A 306 4.68 27.47 -9.94
C SER A 306 5.79 26.46 -10.23
N GLU A 307 5.46 25.24 -10.62
CA GLU A 307 6.42 24.16 -10.82
C GLU A 307 6.89 24.14 -12.29
N LYS A 308 8.17 24.43 -12.49
CA LYS A 308 8.84 24.30 -13.78
C LYS A 308 9.34 22.86 -13.96
N SER A 309 8.41 21.95 -14.22
CA SER A 309 8.76 20.59 -14.63
C SER A 309 8.71 20.45 -16.15
N PHE A 310 9.50 19.51 -16.67
CA PHE A 310 9.54 19.20 -18.10
C PHE A 310 8.17 18.72 -18.61
N GLU A 311 7.50 17.91 -17.79
CA GLU A 311 6.16 17.38 -18.02
C GLU A 311 5.15 18.53 -18.15
N ASN A 312 5.21 19.53 -17.25
CA ASN A 312 4.32 20.69 -17.30
C ASN A 312 4.48 21.51 -18.58
N GLU A 313 5.69 21.62 -19.12
CA GLU A 313 5.93 22.33 -20.38
C GLU A 313 5.32 21.58 -21.57
N ILE A 314 5.44 20.24 -21.60
CA ILE A 314 4.83 19.42 -22.65
C ILE A 314 3.31 19.44 -22.53
N TYR A 315 2.76 19.30 -21.33
CA TYR A 315 1.30 19.36 -21.15
C TYR A 315 0.70 20.68 -21.60
N LYS A 316 1.38 21.81 -21.35
CA LYS A 316 0.95 23.12 -21.85
C LYS A 316 0.99 23.25 -23.38
N LYS A 317 1.77 22.44 -24.08
CA LYS A 317 1.81 22.40 -25.55
C LYS A 317 0.68 21.54 -26.13
N ILE A 318 0.37 20.41 -25.47
CA ILE A 318 -0.54 19.38 -26.01
C ILE A 318 -1.99 19.58 -25.54
N PHE A 319 -2.21 20.22 -24.39
CA PHE A 319 -3.52 20.46 -23.79
C PHE A 319 -3.88 21.95 -23.79
N HIS A 320 -5.18 22.23 -23.78
CA HIS A 320 -5.72 23.58 -23.67
C HIS A 320 -6.11 23.91 -22.23
N PRO A 321 -5.77 25.09 -21.69
CA PRO A 321 -6.15 25.46 -20.34
C PRO A 321 -7.67 25.66 -20.24
N ARG A 322 -8.33 24.96 -19.32
CA ARG A 322 -9.79 25.00 -19.12
C ARG A 322 -10.18 25.67 -17.81
N TYR A 323 -9.46 25.37 -16.73
CA TYR A 323 -9.71 25.98 -15.43
C TYR A 323 -8.42 26.44 -14.77
N LYS A 324 -8.52 27.50 -13.97
CA LYS A 324 -7.48 27.99 -13.08
C LYS A 324 -7.94 27.86 -11.64
N VAL A 325 -7.17 27.14 -10.83
CA VAL A 325 -7.50 26.87 -9.43
C VAL A 325 -6.49 27.58 -8.54
N PHE A 326 -6.98 28.43 -7.65
CA PHE A 326 -6.18 29.10 -6.65
C PHE A 326 -6.39 28.41 -5.30
N GLU A 327 -5.34 27.86 -4.72
CA GLU A 327 -5.35 27.27 -3.38
C GLU A 327 -4.67 28.27 -2.41
N LYS A 328 -5.37 28.63 -1.34
CA LYS A 328 -4.82 29.38 -0.22
C LYS A 328 -4.97 28.54 1.05
N ARG A 329 -3.85 28.07 1.59
CA ARG A 329 -3.79 27.38 2.88
C ARG A 329 -3.35 28.35 3.95
N LEU A 330 -4.10 28.41 5.04
CA LEU A 330 -3.75 29.12 6.27
C LEU A 330 -4.04 28.18 7.45
N LEU A 331 -2.99 27.73 8.12
CA LEU A 331 -3.05 26.70 9.16
C LEU A 331 -3.79 25.46 8.63
N ASN A 332 -4.81 24.98 9.35
CA ASN A 332 -5.62 23.82 8.99
C ASN A 332 -6.75 24.14 8.00
N THR A 333 -6.90 25.41 7.59
CA THR A 333 -7.96 25.82 6.65
C THR A 333 -7.41 25.95 5.24
N VAL A 334 -8.13 25.36 4.28
CA VAL A 334 -7.80 25.44 2.86
C VAL A 334 -8.98 26.08 2.14
N LYS A 335 -8.75 27.25 1.55
CA LYS A 335 -9.72 27.92 0.68
C LYS A 335 -9.28 27.74 -0.77
N HIS A 336 -10.25 27.50 -1.65
CA HIS A 336 -10.00 27.37 -3.07
C HIS A 336 -10.98 28.22 -3.87
N ASN A 337 -10.50 28.79 -4.97
CA ASN A 337 -11.31 29.46 -5.97
C ASN A 337 -11.01 28.84 -7.33
N ILE A 338 -12.06 28.52 -8.09
CA ILE A 338 -11.96 27.98 -9.44
C ILE A 338 -12.44 29.06 -10.40
N VAL A 339 -11.65 29.34 -11.41
CA VAL A 339 -11.98 30.26 -12.49
C VAL A 339 -11.96 29.47 -13.79
N GLU A 340 -13.10 29.41 -14.48
CA GLU A 340 -13.17 28.86 -15.82
C GLU A 340 -12.47 29.82 -16.79
N LEU A 341 -11.58 29.26 -17.59
CA LEU A 341 -10.86 29.99 -18.63
C LEU A 341 -11.65 29.79 -19.93
N LYS A 342 -12.00 30.91 -20.57
CA LYS A 342 -12.70 30.93 -21.86
C LYS A 342 -11.72 30.68 -23.00
#